data_AF-A0A3D5CFZ3-F1
#
_entry.id   AF-A0A3D5CFZ3-F1
#
_cell.length_a   1.000
_cell.length_b   1.000
_cell.length_c   1.000
_cell.angle_alpha   90.00
_cell.angle_beta   90.00
_cell.angle_gamma   90.00
#
_symmetry.space_group_name_H-M   'P 1'
#
loop_
_entity.id
_entity.type
_entity.pdbx_description
1 polymer ?
#
loop_
_entity_poly.entity_id
_entity_poly.type
_entity_poly.pdbx_seq_one_letter_code
_entity_poly.pdbx_strand_id
1 'polypeptide(L)'
;MSDEARVAGGPRPGWRFEAIGTQWAIDTHEPLTDDERAAVLVMIDEFDREWSRFREDSTVSALASGGSRPLPADAEAMFAIYADLDAATG
;
A
#
# COMPACT_ATOMS: atom_id res chain seq x y z
N MET A 1 -15.46 -27.00 36.88
CA MET A 1 -15.73 -26.88 35.44
C MET A 1 -15.41 -25.44 35.09
N SER A 2 -14.13 -25.21 34.81
CA SER A 2 -13.58 -23.92 34.43
C SER A 2 -14.05 -23.62 33.02
N ASP A 3 -14.56 -22.42 32.76
CA ASP A 3 -14.54 -21.88 31.40
C ASP A 3 -14.54 -20.35 31.39
N GLU A 4 -13.60 -19.84 30.59
CA GLU A 4 -13.43 -18.50 30.03
C GLU A 4 -13.50 -17.27 30.94
N ALA A 5 -12.34 -16.95 31.52
CA ALA A 5 -11.95 -15.55 31.67
C ALA A 5 -11.80 -14.95 30.26
N ARG A 6 -12.84 -14.27 29.77
CA ARG A 6 -12.73 -13.31 28.68
C ARG A 6 -11.71 -12.25 29.10
N VAL A 7 -10.47 -12.38 28.62
CA VAL A 7 -9.48 -11.30 28.73
C VAL A 7 -9.99 -10.17 27.85
N ALA A 8 -10.58 -9.16 28.48
CA ALA A 8 -10.84 -7.88 27.85
C ALA A 8 -9.48 -7.22 27.52
N GLY A 9 -8.96 -7.50 26.32
CA GLY A 9 -7.87 -6.70 25.76
C GLY A 9 -8.46 -5.39 25.26
N GLY A 10 -8.07 -4.26 25.86
CA GLY A 10 -8.25 -2.96 25.21
C GLY A 10 -7.61 -2.96 23.82
N PRO A 11 -7.97 -2.02 22.93
CA PRO A 11 -7.42 -1.99 21.57
C PRO A 11 -5.89 -2.02 21.65
N ARG A 12 -5.29 -3.12 21.19
CA ARG A 12 -3.84 -3.17 21.02
C ARG A 12 -3.53 -2.19 19.89
N PRO A 13 -2.58 -1.27 20.05
CA PRO A 13 -2.26 -0.35 18.98
C PRO A 13 -1.77 -1.17 17.79
N GLY A 14 -2.44 -1.06 16.64
CA GLY A 14 -1.98 -1.65 15.39
C GLY A 14 -0.59 -1.16 15.00
N TRP A 15 0.00 -1.86 14.05
CA TRP A 15 1.32 -1.49 13.53
C TRP A 15 1.23 -0.17 12.77
N ARG A 16 2.08 0.80 13.14
CA ARG A 16 2.15 2.14 12.54
C ARG A 16 3.52 2.37 11.93
N PHE A 17 3.55 3.00 10.77
CA PHE A 17 4.78 3.28 10.02
C PHE A 17 4.55 4.45 9.04
N GLU A 18 5.62 4.96 8.44
CA GLU A 18 5.56 5.98 7.39
C GLU A 18 5.90 5.36 6.04
N ALA A 19 5.12 5.68 5.01
CA ALA A 19 5.40 5.30 3.64
C ALA A 19 4.62 6.20 2.66
N ILE A 20 5.15 6.37 1.45
CA ILE A 20 4.53 7.19 0.38
C ILE A 20 4.17 8.61 0.90
N GLY A 21 5.06 9.20 1.69
CA GLY A 21 4.90 10.56 2.21
C GLY A 21 3.78 10.76 3.25
N THR A 22 3.24 9.70 3.86
CA THR A 22 2.21 9.81 4.91
C THR A 22 2.37 8.72 5.99
N GLN A 23 1.59 8.83 7.07
CA GLN A 23 1.53 7.85 8.14
C GLN A 23 0.44 6.80 7.88
N TRP A 24 0.80 5.53 8.07
CA TRP A 24 -0.09 4.37 7.91
C TRP A 24 -0.32 3.67 9.24
N ALA A 25 -1.44 2.94 9.31
CA ALA A 25 -1.75 2.02 10.41
C ALA A 25 -2.41 0.76 9.85
N ILE A 26 -1.97 -0.42 10.32
CA ILE A 26 -2.60 -1.70 10.02
C ILE A 26 -3.07 -2.34 11.33
N ASP A 27 -4.39 -2.45 11.45
CA ASP A 27 -5.07 -3.12 12.56
C ASP A 27 -5.55 -4.51 12.12
N THR A 28 -5.19 -5.53 12.88
CA THR A 28 -5.50 -6.94 12.62
C THR A 28 -5.94 -7.62 13.92
N HIS A 29 -6.68 -8.74 13.82
CA HIS A 29 -7.13 -9.47 15.01
C HIS A 29 -5.94 -9.99 15.83
N GLU A 30 -5.00 -10.65 15.15
CA GLU A 30 -3.70 -11.04 15.71
C GLU A 30 -2.61 -10.11 15.20
N PRO A 31 -1.61 -9.74 16.01
CA PRO A 31 -0.52 -8.90 15.55
C PRO A 31 0.22 -9.52 14.36
N LEU A 32 0.51 -8.70 13.35
CA LEU A 32 1.40 -9.09 12.26
C LEU A 32 2.78 -9.47 12.79
N THR A 33 3.29 -10.58 12.28
CA THR A 33 4.68 -11.03 12.43
C THR A 33 5.63 -10.06 11.74
N ASP A 34 6.92 -10.14 12.09
CA ASP A 34 7.93 -9.28 11.46
C ASP A 34 8.09 -9.57 9.95
N ASP A 35 7.92 -10.83 9.53
CA ASP A 35 7.97 -11.23 8.12
C ASP A 35 6.80 -10.64 7.31
N GLU A 36 5.58 -10.63 7.87
CA GLU A 36 4.41 -10.02 7.23
C GLU A 36 4.59 -8.49 7.12
N ARG A 37 5.12 -7.84 8.16
CA ARG A 37 5.44 -6.40 8.11
C ARG A 37 6.48 -6.11 7.05
N ALA A 38 7.54 -6.91 6.97
CA ALA A 38 8.56 -6.78 5.94
C ALA A 38 7.96 -6.96 4.53
N ALA A 39 7.10 -7.96 4.33
CA ALA A 39 6.42 -8.17 3.04
C ALA A 39 5.55 -6.97 2.64
N VAL A 40 4.82 -6.37 3.59
CA VAL A 40 4.06 -5.13 3.35
C VAL A 40 4.99 -3.98 2.95
N LEU A 41 6.11 -3.78 3.64
CA LEU A 41 7.05 -2.72 3.30
C LEU A 41 7.69 -2.92 1.92
N VAL A 42 8.01 -4.17 1.54
CA VAL A 42 8.51 -4.50 0.20
C VAL A 42 7.47 -4.16 -0.87
N MET A 43 6.23 -4.60 -0.68
CA MET A 43 5.12 -4.29 -1.60
C MET A 43 4.93 -2.78 -1.77
N ILE A 44 5.04 -2.02 -0.68
CA ILE A 44 4.90 -0.56 -0.72
C ILE A 44 6.08 0.10 -1.43
N ASP A 45 7.31 -0.34 -1.20
CA ASP A 45 8.48 0.21 -1.92
C ASP A 45 8.43 -0.12 -3.42
N GLU A 46 8.00 -1.32 -3.80
CA GLU A 46 7.77 -1.69 -5.21
C GLU A 46 6.74 -0.76 -5.86
N PHE A 47 5.58 -0.58 -5.21
CA PHE A 47 4.54 0.34 -5.68
C PHE A 47 5.06 1.79 -5.80
N ASP A 48 5.80 2.29 -4.80
CA ASP A 48 6.34 3.66 -4.79
C ASP A 48 7.41 3.84 -5.89
N ARG A 49 8.22 2.83 -6.17
CA ARG A 49 9.18 2.83 -7.30
C ARG A 49 8.49 2.78 -8.66
N GLU A 50 7.27 2.27 -8.75
CA GLU A 50 6.53 2.31 -10.02
C GLU A 50 5.81 3.65 -10.20
N TRP A 51 5.09 4.11 -9.18
CA TRP A 51 4.07 5.14 -9.34
C TRP A 51 4.43 6.52 -8.78
N SER A 52 5.51 6.66 -8.02
CA SER A 52 5.84 7.94 -7.37
C SER A 52 6.20 9.03 -8.37
N ARG A 53 5.64 10.22 -8.15
CA ARG A 53 6.04 11.46 -8.86
C ARG A 53 7.17 12.22 -8.15
N PHE A 54 7.58 11.75 -6.98
CA PHE A 54 8.56 12.43 -6.12
C PHE A 54 9.90 11.71 -6.07
N ARG A 55 9.93 10.42 -6.40
CA ARG A 55 11.17 9.63 -6.49
C ARG A 55 11.81 9.80 -7.86
N GLU A 56 13.10 10.06 -7.88
CA GLU A 56 13.86 10.16 -9.13
C GLU A 56 14.02 8.81 -9.83
N ASP A 57 14.01 7.70 -9.07
CA ASP A 57 14.20 6.35 -9.59
C ASP A 57 12.90 5.66 -10.03
N SER A 58 11.78 6.39 -10.14
CA SER A 58 10.48 5.79 -10.46
C SER A 58 10.20 5.61 -11.95
N THR A 59 9.33 4.65 -12.29
CA THR A 59 8.82 4.48 -13.66
C THR A 59 8.11 5.75 -14.15
N VAL A 60 7.32 6.39 -13.29
CA VAL A 60 6.64 7.66 -13.59
C VAL A 60 7.65 8.79 -13.87
N SER A 61 8.71 8.94 -13.08
CA SER A 61 9.76 9.94 -13.32
C SER A 61 10.50 9.67 -14.62
N ALA A 62 10.77 8.41 -14.95
CA ALA A 62 11.34 8.04 -16.23
C ALA A 62 10.42 8.40 -17.42
N LEU A 63 9.11 8.14 -17.29
CA LEU A 63 8.10 8.50 -18.31
C LEU A 63 7.93 10.01 -18.48
N ALA A 64 8.16 10.81 -17.44
CA ALA A 64 8.10 12.27 -17.52
C ALA A 64 9.10 12.86 -18.53
N SER A 65 10.19 12.13 -18.82
CA SER A 65 11.15 12.47 -19.88
C SER A 65 10.71 12.07 -21.30
N GLY A 66 9.56 11.41 -21.43
CA GLY A 66 9.01 10.87 -22.67
C GLY A 66 9.27 9.37 -22.89
N GLY A 67 8.66 8.82 -23.94
CA GLY A 67 8.79 7.41 -24.31
C GLY A 67 7.72 6.49 -23.71
N SER A 68 8.04 5.21 -23.62
CA SER A 68 7.14 4.16 -23.12
C SER A 68 7.85 3.22 -22.16
N ARG A 69 7.09 2.58 -21.27
CA ARG A 69 7.55 1.59 -20.31
C ARG A 69 6.55 0.43 -20.26
N PRO A 70 7.01 -0.80 -19.95
CA PRO A 70 6.11 -1.88 -19.62
C PRO A 70 5.17 -1.45 -18.50
N LEU A 71 3.91 -1.86 -18.59
CA LEU A 71 2.95 -1.64 -17.53
C LEU A 71 3.31 -2.49 -16.31
N PRO A 72 3.34 -1.90 -15.11
CA PRO A 72 3.29 -2.64 -13.85
C PRO A 72 2.11 -3.62 -13.81
N ALA A 73 2.21 -4.64 -12.96
CA ALA A 73 1.21 -5.70 -12.87
C ALA A 73 -0.19 -5.19 -12.45
N ASP A 74 -0.24 -4.09 -11.68
CA ASP A 74 -1.45 -3.45 -11.19
C ASP A 74 -2.02 -2.39 -12.14
N ALA A 75 -1.26 -1.97 -13.16
CA ALA A 75 -1.59 -0.83 -14.01
C ALA A 75 -2.90 -1.00 -14.79
N GLU A 76 -3.17 -2.20 -15.31
CA GLU A 76 -4.39 -2.45 -16.08
C GLU A 76 -5.64 -2.24 -15.21
N ALA A 77 -5.66 -2.82 -14.01
CA ALA A 77 -6.76 -2.67 -13.06
C ALA A 77 -6.90 -1.21 -12.59
N MET A 78 -5.79 -0.54 -12.28
CA MET A 78 -5.80 0.87 -11.86
C MET A 78 -6.32 1.79 -12.97
N PHE A 79 -5.84 1.64 -14.21
CA PHE A 79 -6.27 2.49 -15.31
C PHE A 79 -7.72 2.28 -15.70
N ALA A 80 -8.24 1.05 -15.60
CA ALA A 80 -9.67 0.79 -15.78
C ALA A 80 -10.51 1.59 -14.76
N ILE A 81 -10.13 1.59 -13.48
CA ILE A 81 -10.82 2.37 -12.44
C ILE A 81 -10.71 3.87 -12.72
N TYR A 82 -9.54 4.36 -13.13
CA TYR A 82 -9.40 5.79 -13.47
C TYR A 82 -10.24 6.20 -14.68
N ALA A 83 -10.38 5.33 -15.69
CA ALA A 83 -11.25 5.59 -16.83
C ALA A 83 -12.73 5.64 -16.43
N ASP A 84 -13.17 4.71 -15.56
CA ASP A 84 -14.54 4.71 -15.03
C ASP A 84 -14.82 5.97 -14.19
N LEU A 85 -13.83 6.40 -13.38
CA LEU A 85 -13.94 7.60 -12.57
C LEU A 85 -14.02 8.86 -13.43
N ASP A 86 -13.14 9.00 -14.42
CA ASP A 86 -13.15 10.11 -15.39
C ASP A 86 -14.50 10.21 -16.11
N ALA A 87 -15.04 9.08 -16.59
CA ALA A 87 -16.36 9.04 -17.22
C ALA A 87 -17.49 9.46 -16.28
N ALA A 88 -17.35 9.22 -14.97
CA ALA A 88 -18.34 9.58 -13.96
C ALA A 88 -18.21 11.02 -13.44
N THR A 89 -17.02 11.63 -13.49
CA THR A 89 -16.75 12.91 -12.80
C THR A 89 -16.29 14.07 -13.68
N GLY A 90 -15.66 13.83 -14.83
CA GLY A 90 -15.13 14.87 -15.74
C GLY A 90 -14.17 15.84 -15.08
#